data_AF-A0AAJ8B244-F1
#
_entry.id   AF-A0AAJ8B244-F1
#
_cell.length_a   1.000
_cell.length_b   1.000
_cell.length_c   1.000
_cell.angle_alpha   90.00
_cell.angle_beta   90.00
_cell.angle_gamma   90.00
#
_symmetry.space_group_name_H-M   'P 1'
#
loop_
_entity.id
_entity.type
_entity.pdbx_description
1 polymer ?
#
loop_
_entity_poly.entity_id
_entity_poly.type
_entity_poly.pdbx_seq_one_letter_code
_entity_poly.pdbx_strand_id
1 'polypeptide(L)'
;MVLISVDRYVAICYPLHYPTKVTPKTGTICVSLCWIYSVTYSIILLYDNLKQPGRYNSCKGECVLKIVGAVDVVVGFIIPITVIIVLYMRVFVVAVSHARAMKSHIASGSLQHQKTVKVKKSEIKAAKTLGILVAVFLMCYSPYYCVSLTGNIILIGSSIEVFMIFVMYFNSCLNPIIYALFYPWFKKAARLIVTLQILKADSCEAKLL
;
A
#
# COMPACT_ATOMS: atom_id res chain seq x y z
N MET A 1 1.67 0.05 3.22
CA MET A 1 2.24 0.65 1.98
C MET A 1 3.76 0.86 2.05
N VAL A 2 4.32 1.38 3.15
CA VAL A 2 5.78 1.60 3.29
C VAL A 2 6.60 0.33 3.02
N LEU A 3 6.31 -0.79 3.68
CA LEU A 3 7.04 -2.05 3.47
C LEU A 3 6.98 -2.56 2.02
N ILE A 4 5.84 -2.44 1.36
CA ILE A 4 5.68 -2.80 -0.05
C ILE A 4 6.59 -1.90 -0.92
N SER A 5 6.71 -0.62 -0.55
CA SER A 5 7.59 0.32 -1.25
C SER A 5 9.07 -0.02 -1.05
N VAL A 6 9.45 -0.43 0.16
CA VAL A 6 10.82 -0.89 0.49
C VAL A 6 11.14 -2.18 -0.27
N ASP A 7 10.25 -3.16 -0.27
CA ASP A 7 10.40 -4.41 -1.02
C ASP A 7 10.72 -4.14 -2.49
N ARG A 8 9.97 -3.23 -3.10
CA ARG A 8 10.13 -2.85 -4.52
C ARG A 8 11.39 -2.05 -4.77
N TYR A 9 11.74 -1.16 -3.85
CA TYR A 9 13.01 -0.46 -3.86
C TYR A 9 14.18 -1.44 -3.84
N VAL A 10 14.17 -2.45 -2.95
CA VAL A 10 15.24 -3.45 -2.87
C VAL A 10 15.27 -4.33 -4.12
N ALA A 11 14.12 -4.76 -4.65
CA ALA A 11 14.02 -5.57 -5.85
C ALA A 11 14.64 -4.88 -7.09
N ILE A 12 14.37 -3.57 -7.25
CA ILE A 12 14.77 -2.81 -8.43
C ILE A 12 16.19 -2.22 -8.27
N CYS A 13 16.53 -1.71 -7.09
CA CYS A 13 17.82 -1.04 -6.87
C CYS A 13 18.94 -2.03 -6.48
N TYR A 14 18.61 -3.18 -5.88
CA TYR A 14 19.58 -4.17 -5.40
C TYR A 14 19.21 -5.61 -5.78
N PRO A 15 19.05 -5.93 -7.07
CA PRO A 15 18.53 -7.22 -7.54
C PRO A 15 19.39 -8.42 -7.10
N LEU A 16 20.72 -8.27 -7.01
CA LEU A 16 21.62 -9.34 -6.57
C LEU A 16 21.50 -9.68 -5.09
N HIS A 17 21.16 -8.69 -4.26
CA HIS A 17 21.00 -8.87 -2.82
C HIS A 17 19.55 -9.21 -2.43
N TYR A 18 18.58 -8.93 -3.30
CA TYR A 18 17.16 -9.21 -3.06
C TYR A 18 16.89 -10.64 -2.57
N PRO A 19 17.35 -11.73 -3.22
CA PRO A 19 17.02 -13.09 -2.77
C PRO A 19 17.60 -13.44 -1.39
N THR A 20 18.72 -12.80 -1.01
CA THR A 20 19.34 -13.00 0.31
C THR A 20 18.67 -12.17 1.41
N LYS A 21 18.14 -10.99 1.07
CA LYS A 21 17.55 -10.05 2.03
C LYS A 21 16.04 -10.22 2.19
N VAL A 22 15.32 -10.51 1.12
CA VAL A 22 13.86 -10.63 1.09
C VAL A 22 13.50 -12.11 1.08
N THR A 23 13.46 -12.68 2.28
CA THR A 23 13.09 -14.08 2.51
C THR A 23 11.71 -14.18 3.16
N PRO A 24 11.03 -15.34 3.08
CA PRO A 24 9.77 -15.56 3.77
C PRO A 24 9.85 -15.26 5.28
N LYS A 25 10.95 -15.65 5.93
CA LYS A 25 11.21 -15.36 7.35
C LYS A 25 11.23 -13.86 7.64
N THR A 26 11.95 -13.10 6.81
CA THR A 26 12.02 -11.63 6.95
C THR A 26 10.64 -11.00 6.72
N GLY A 27 9.89 -11.50 5.73
CA GLY A 27 8.52 -11.07 5.47
C GLY A 27 7.60 -11.28 6.67
N THR A 28 7.64 -12.46 7.29
CA THR A 28 6.87 -12.75 8.51
C THR A 28 7.24 -11.81 9.65
N ILE A 29 8.54 -11.60 9.91
CA ILE A 29 9.01 -10.68 10.96
C ILE A 29 8.49 -9.26 10.71
N CYS A 30 8.65 -8.74 9.49
CA CYS A 30 8.18 -7.40 9.12
C CYS A 30 6.67 -7.25 9.30
N VAL A 31 5.88 -8.25 8.90
CA VAL A 31 4.41 -8.23 9.07
C VAL A 31 4.04 -8.27 10.55
N SER A 32 4.68 -9.12 11.36
CA SER A 32 4.45 -9.19 12.80
C SER A 32 4.78 -7.86 13.49
N LEU A 33 5.90 -7.22 13.14
CA LEU A 33 6.26 -5.90 13.65
C LEU A 33 5.25 -4.82 13.27
N CYS A 34 4.72 -4.85 12.04
CA CYS A 34 3.65 -3.95 11.63
C CYS A 34 2.37 -4.14 12.47
N TRP A 35 1.99 -5.38 12.78
CA TRP A 35 0.83 -5.63 13.63
C TRP A 35 1.04 -5.13 15.06
N ILE A 36 2.20 -5.40 15.65
CA ILE A 36 2.55 -4.92 17.00
C ILE A 36 2.51 -3.39 17.03
N TYR A 37 3.12 -2.75 16.03
CA TYR A 37 3.09 -1.31 15.88
C TYR A 37 1.65 -0.77 15.76
N SER A 38 0.81 -1.35 14.91
CA SER A 38 -0.59 -0.93 14.76
C SER A 38 -1.38 -1.03 16.05
N VAL A 39 -1.26 -2.13 16.80
CA VAL A 39 -1.94 -2.30 18.09
C VAL A 39 -1.47 -1.26 19.10
N THR A 40 -0.15 -1.08 19.22
CA THR A 40 0.45 -0.09 20.13
C THR A 40 -0.01 1.32 19.79
N TYR A 41 0.00 1.66 18.50
CA TYR A 41 -0.46 2.94 17.97
C TYR A 41 -1.94 3.19 18.30
N SER A 42 -2.82 2.21 18.07
CA SER A 42 -4.24 2.32 18.41
C SER A 42 -4.48 2.52 19.91
N ILE A 43 -3.74 1.83 20.77
CA ILE A 43 -3.83 2.00 22.23
C ILE A 43 -3.41 3.42 22.63
N ILE A 44 -2.32 3.94 22.07
CA ILE A 44 -1.83 5.30 22.34
C ILE A 44 -2.85 6.35 21.90
N LEU A 45 -3.38 6.22 20.68
CA LEU A 45 -4.40 7.14 20.15
C LEU A 45 -5.67 7.16 20.99
N LEU A 46 -6.07 6.01 21.53
CA LEU A 46 -7.29 5.87 22.32
C LEU A 46 -7.06 6.01 23.83
N TYR A 47 -5.82 6.24 24.29
CA TYR A 47 -5.46 6.22 25.71
C TYR A 47 -6.35 7.13 26.56
N ASP A 48 -6.58 8.37 26.12
CA ASP A 48 -7.43 9.34 26.83
C ASP A 48 -8.89 8.88 26.89
N ASN A 49 -9.39 8.27 25.82
CA ASN A 49 -10.75 7.74 25.74
C ASN A 49 -10.93 6.49 26.62
N LEU A 50 -9.90 5.64 26.70
CA LEU A 50 -9.88 4.45 27.56
C LEU A 50 -9.76 4.82 29.05
N LYS A 51 -8.99 5.87 29.36
CA LYS A 51 -8.77 6.32 30.75
C LYS A 51 -10.00 7.01 31.34
N GLN A 52 -10.79 7.69 30.51
CA GLN A 52 -11.99 8.43 30.95
C GLN A 52 -13.18 8.13 30.04
N PRO A 53 -13.77 6.93 30.16
CA PRO A 53 -14.91 6.55 29.35
C PRO A 53 -16.07 7.52 29.57
N GLY A 54 -16.63 8.03 28.47
CA GLY A 54 -17.80 8.89 28.49
C GLY A 54 -17.55 10.38 28.76
N ARG A 55 -16.29 10.82 28.93
CA ARG A 55 -15.96 12.25 29.08
C ARG A 55 -16.42 13.11 27.90
N TYR A 56 -16.44 12.52 26.71
CA TYR A 56 -16.83 13.20 25.47
C TYR A 56 -18.25 12.83 25.01
N ASN A 57 -18.99 12.02 25.78
CA ASN A 57 -20.35 11.65 25.40
C ASN A 57 -21.26 12.87 25.47
N SER A 58 -21.94 13.15 24.36
CA SER A 58 -22.97 14.18 24.28
C SER A 58 -24.31 13.63 24.79
N CYS A 59 -25.15 14.47 25.42
CA CYS A 59 -26.52 14.10 25.78
C CYS A 59 -27.38 13.69 24.57
N LYS A 60 -26.94 13.99 23.35
CA LYS A 60 -27.58 13.55 22.10
C LYS A 60 -27.25 12.11 21.68
N GLY A 61 -26.38 11.41 22.42
CA GLY A 61 -25.95 10.04 22.08
C GLY A 61 -24.87 9.97 21.00
N GLU A 62 -24.15 11.07 20.75
CA GLU A 62 -23.04 11.10 19.81
C GLU A 62 -21.81 10.39 20.41
N CYS A 63 -21.20 9.50 19.61
CA CYS A 63 -19.94 8.84 19.95
C CYS A 63 -18.77 9.75 19.54
N VAL A 64 -18.32 10.59 20.47
CA VAL A 64 -17.21 11.52 20.23
C VAL A 64 -15.91 10.88 20.74
N LEU A 65 -14.95 10.68 19.85
CA LEU A 65 -13.60 10.24 20.21
C LEU A 65 -12.64 11.41 20.10
N LYS A 66 -11.92 11.70 21.18
CA LYS A 66 -10.82 12.67 21.11
C LYS A 66 -9.56 11.96 20.63
N ILE A 67 -9.11 12.28 19.43
CA ILE A 67 -7.86 11.79 18.86
C ILE A 67 -6.78 12.87 19.03
N VAL A 68 -5.55 12.48 19.38
CA VAL A 68 -4.39 13.38 19.37
C VAL A 68 -4.01 13.69 17.92
N GLY A 69 -4.76 14.60 17.29
CA GLY A 69 -4.70 14.86 15.85
C GLY A 69 -3.31 15.17 15.30
N ALA A 70 -2.50 15.93 16.05
CA ALA A 70 -1.14 16.27 15.60
C ALA A 70 -0.21 15.04 15.54
N VAL A 71 -0.26 14.16 16.54
CA VAL A 71 0.54 12.93 16.55
C VAL A 71 0.04 11.97 15.46
N ASP A 72 -1.27 11.85 15.32
CA ASP A 72 -1.90 11.00 14.30
C ASP A 72 -1.54 11.45 12.88
N VAL A 73 -1.58 12.75 12.60
CA VAL A 73 -1.16 13.31 11.30
C VAL A 73 0.31 13.00 11.02
N VAL A 74 1.20 13.22 11.99
CA VAL A 74 2.64 13.04 11.78
C VAL A 74 2.97 11.56 11.56
N VAL A 75 2.45 10.69 12.43
CA VAL A 75 2.80 9.27 12.48
C VAL A 75 2.00 8.45 11.47
N GLY A 76 0.72 8.76 11.29
CA GLY A 76 -0.21 8.06 10.40
C GLY A 76 -0.16 8.53 8.94
N PHE A 77 0.30 9.75 8.67
CA PHE A 77 0.31 10.31 7.31
C PHE A 77 1.67 10.82 6.86
N ILE A 78 2.24 11.83 7.54
CA ILE A 78 3.42 12.57 7.06
C ILE A 78 4.66 11.69 6.95
N ILE A 79 5.01 10.94 8.01
CA ILE A 79 6.18 10.05 7.95
C ILE A 79 5.99 8.96 6.88
N PRO A 80 4.86 8.22 6.83
CA PRO A 80 4.63 7.22 5.79
C PRO A 80 4.68 7.78 4.36
N ILE A 81 4.01 8.90 4.08
CA ILE A 81 3.97 9.47 2.73
C ILE A 81 5.36 9.93 2.27
N THR A 82 6.12 10.59 3.15
CA THR A 82 7.48 11.05 2.82
C THR A 82 8.38 9.87 2.47
N VAL A 83 8.37 8.81 3.28
CA VAL A 83 9.16 7.59 3.00
C VAL A 83 8.74 6.96 1.68
N ILE A 84 7.44 6.82 1.44
CA ILE A 84 6.89 6.27 0.20
C ILE A 84 7.39 7.08 -1.01
N ILE A 85 7.18 8.40 -1.01
CA ILE A 85 7.56 9.27 -2.13
C ILE A 85 9.06 9.16 -2.41
N VAL A 86 9.92 9.22 -1.39
CA VAL A 86 11.37 9.13 -1.57
C VAL A 86 11.78 7.79 -2.20
N LEU A 87 11.21 6.68 -1.72
CA LEU A 87 11.50 5.35 -2.26
C LEU A 87 11.03 5.21 -3.72
N TYR A 88 9.83 5.69 -4.05
CA TYR A 88 9.33 5.63 -5.43
C TYR A 88 10.07 6.54 -6.37
N MET A 89 10.50 7.73 -5.93
CA MET A 89 11.35 8.60 -6.74
C MET A 89 12.67 7.89 -7.08
N ARG A 90 13.31 7.23 -6.11
CA ARG A 90 14.52 6.42 -6.37
C ARG A 90 14.26 5.28 -7.35
N VAL A 91 13.16 4.54 -7.15
CA VAL A 91 12.74 3.46 -8.07
C VAL A 91 12.53 3.99 -9.49
N PHE A 92 11.86 5.13 -9.63
CA PHE A 92 11.59 5.76 -10.93
C PHE A 92 12.88 6.18 -11.64
N VAL A 93 13.81 6.82 -10.91
CA VAL A 93 15.12 7.20 -11.47
C VAL A 93 15.88 5.96 -11.97
N VAL A 94 15.92 4.89 -11.19
CA VAL A 94 16.58 3.63 -11.59
C VAL A 94 15.87 2.97 -12.78
N ALA A 95 14.54 2.97 -12.81
CA ALA A 95 13.78 2.44 -13.94
C ALA A 95 14.06 3.23 -15.24
N VAL A 96 14.12 4.56 -15.16
CA VAL A 96 14.41 5.43 -16.32
C VAL A 96 15.85 5.27 -16.78
N SER A 97 16.83 5.18 -15.86
CA SER A 97 18.23 4.97 -16.23
C SER A 97 18.41 3.62 -16.94
N HIS A 98 17.76 2.56 -16.45
CA HIS A 98 17.75 1.26 -17.12
C HIS A 98 17.06 1.31 -18.48
N ALA A 99 15.92 2.00 -18.62
CA ALA A 99 15.24 2.14 -19.91
C ALA A 99 16.10 2.90 -20.94
N ARG A 100 16.85 3.91 -20.50
CA ARG A 100 17.79 4.67 -21.36
C ARG A 100 18.98 3.81 -21.77
N ALA A 101 19.62 3.12 -20.84
CA ALA A 101 20.73 2.19 -21.12
C ALA A 101 20.30 1.01 -22.01
N MET A 102 19.03 0.60 -21.96
CA MET A 102 18.49 -0.43 -22.85
C MET A 102 18.27 0.08 -24.28
N LYS A 103 17.94 1.36 -24.48
CA LYS A 103 17.82 1.96 -25.82
C LYS A 103 19.17 2.12 -26.52
N SER A 104 20.27 2.28 -25.78
CA SER A 104 21.61 2.44 -26.34
C SER A 104 22.30 1.12 -26.73
N HIS A 105 21.78 -0.04 -26.31
CA HIS A 105 22.43 -1.36 -26.50
C HIS A 105 21.65 -2.34 -27.41
N ILE A 106 20.85 -1.85 -28.35
CA ILE A 106 20.06 -2.69 -29.29
C ILE A 106 20.94 -3.51 -30.27
N ALA A 107 22.28 -3.34 -30.27
CA ALA A 107 23.17 -3.94 -31.27
C ALA A 107 23.72 -5.35 -30.97
N SER A 108 23.50 -5.98 -29.80
CA SER A 108 24.08 -7.31 -29.50
C SER A 108 23.07 -8.30 -28.90
N GLY A 109 22.48 -9.12 -29.77
CA GLY A 109 21.42 -10.08 -29.45
C GLY A 109 21.90 -11.41 -28.89
N SER A 110 21.93 -11.55 -27.55
CA SER A 110 22.06 -12.86 -26.89
C SER A 110 20.77 -13.27 -26.15
N LEU A 111 20.46 -14.57 -26.07
CA LEU A 111 19.27 -15.07 -25.36
C LEU A 111 19.26 -14.69 -23.87
N GLN A 112 20.43 -14.60 -23.24
CA GLN A 112 20.58 -14.18 -21.84
C GLN A 112 20.26 -12.70 -21.65
N HIS A 113 20.55 -11.87 -22.66
CA HIS A 113 20.12 -10.48 -22.71
C HIS A 113 18.60 -10.37 -22.83
N GLN A 114 17.95 -11.18 -23.67
CA GLN A 114 16.47 -11.17 -23.81
C GLN A 114 15.75 -11.58 -22.51
N LYS A 115 16.23 -12.59 -21.79
CA LYS A 115 15.68 -12.97 -20.46
C LYS A 115 15.82 -11.82 -19.46
N THR A 116 17.00 -11.20 -19.38
CA THR A 116 17.26 -10.06 -18.48
C THR A 116 16.37 -8.86 -18.81
N VAL A 117 16.17 -8.57 -20.10
CA VAL A 117 15.27 -7.50 -20.58
C VAL A 117 13.80 -7.77 -20.22
N LYS A 118 13.35 -9.03 -20.35
CA LYS A 118 11.98 -9.43 -20.02
C LYS A 118 11.70 -9.28 -18.51
N VAL A 119 12.64 -9.69 -17.65
CA VAL A 119 12.56 -9.53 -16.19
C VAL A 119 12.52 -8.04 -15.80
N LYS A 120 13.41 -7.21 -16.37
CA LYS A 120 13.40 -5.76 -16.09
C LYS A 120 12.08 -5.09 -16.51
N LYS A 121 11.49 -5.48 -17.65
CA LYS A 121 10.18 -4.96 -18.08
C LYS A 121 9.04 -5.40 -17.16
N SER A 122 9.05 -6.62 -16.62
CA SER A 122 8.01 -7.05 -15.68
C SER A 122 8.11 -6.31 -14.35
N GLU A 123 9.32 -6.05 -13.85
CA GLU A 123 9.53 -5.26 -12.64
C GLU A 123 9.05 -3.81 -12.79
N ILE A 124 9.30 -3.17 -13.94
CA ILE A 124 8.77 -1.82 -14.24
C ILE A 124 7.24 -1.82 -14.28
N LYS A 125 6.62 -2.86 -14.86
CA LYS A 125 5.17 -2.99 -14.88
C LYS A 125 4.59 -3.17 -13.47
N ALA A 126 5.25 -3.97 -12.63
CA ALA A 126 4.86 -4.13 -11.23
C ALA A 126 4.98 -2.80 -10.46
N ALA A 127 6.09 -2.07 -10.63
CA ALA A 127 6.30 -0.75 -10.02
C ALA A 127 5.23 0.27 -10.44
N LYS A 128 4.77 0.25 -11.70
CA LYS A 128 3.65 1.09 -12.17
C LYS A 128 2.36 0.80 -11.39
N THR A 129 1.99 -0.47 -11.22
CA THR A 129 0.78 -0.83 -10.47
C THR A 129 0.85 -0.36 -9.02
N LEU A 130 2.04 -0.40 -8.43
CA LEU A 130 2.27 0.06 -7.08
C LEU A 130 2.22 1.59 -6.95
N GLY A 131 2.68 2.32 -7.97
CA GLY A 131 2.44 3.76 -8.07
C GLY A 131 0.94 4.10 -8.09
N ILE A 132 0.12 3.29 -8.76
CA ILE A 132 -1.35 3.44 -8.73
C ILE A 132 -1.89 3.20 -7.31
N LEU A 133 -1.44 2.15 -6.62
CA LEU A 133 -1.83 1.88 -5.23
C LEU A 133 -1.49 3.05 -4.30
N VAL A 134 -0.30 3.63 -4.45
CA VAL A 134 0.11 4.81 -3.68
C VAL A 134 -0.78 6.01 -3.99
N ALA A 135 -1.03 6.30 -5.26
CA ALA A 135 -1.88 7.42 -5.66
C ALA A 135 -3.31 7.30 -5.10
N VAL A 136 -3.88 6.09 -5.15
CA VAL A 136 -5.21 5.80 -4.57
C VAL A 136 -5.19 5.95 -3.06
N PHE A 137 -4.18 5.39 -2.38
CA PHE A 137 -4.01 5.57 -0.93
C PHE A 137 -3.96 7.05 -0.55
N LEU A 138 -3.19 7.86 -1.28
CA LEU A 138 -3.12 9.30 -1.03
C LEU A 138 -4.44 10.00 -1.28
N MET A 139 -5.12 9.68 -2.38
CA MET A 139 -6.43 10.27 -2.70
C MET A 139 -7.48 9.98 -1.61
N CYS A 140 -7.47 8.77 -1.05
CA CYS A 140 -8.42 8.37 -0.02
C CYS A 140 -8.10 8.93 1.38
N TYR A 141 -6.82 9.04 1.74
CA TYR A 141 -6.41 9.45 3.09
C TYR A 141 -6.17 10.97 3.22
N SER A 142 -5.79 11.66 2.14
CA SER A 142 -5.48 13.09 2.18
C SER A 142 -6.65 13.96 2.67
N PRO A 143 -7.91 13.77 2.23
CA PRO A 143 -9.02 14.62 2.66
C PRO A 143 -9.17 14.68 4.19
N TYR A 144 -9.07 13.52 4.85
CA TYR A 144 -9.15 13.40 6.30
C TYR A 144 -7.99 14.12 7.00
N TYR A 145 -6.75 13.83 6.59
CA TYR A 145 -5.56 14.42 7.24
C TYR A 145 -5.41 15.92 6.97
N CYS A 146 -5.85 16.42 5.82
CA CYS A 146 -5.89 17.86 5.52
C CYS A 146 -6.81 18.62 6.48
N VAL A 147 -7.96 18.04 6.84
CA VAL A 147 -8.86 18.65 7.84
C VAL A 147 -8.27 18.52 9.25
N SER A 148 -7.69 17.36 9.59
CA SER A 148 -7.02 17.16 10.89
C SER A 148 -5.89 18.17 11.13
N LEU A 149 -5.17 18.59 10.07
CA LEU A 149 -4.14 19.64 10.10
C LEU A 149 -4.66 21.03 10.49
N THR A 150 -5.96 21.31 10.34
CA THR A 150 -6.54 22.61 10.71
C THR A 150 -6.67 22.81 12.22
N GLY A 151 -6.35 21.80 13.04
CA GLY A 151 -6.33 21.90 14.50
C GLY A 151 -7.71 21.85 15.16
N ASN A 152 -8.77 21.63 14.38
CA ASN A 152 -10.09 21.37 14.94
C ASN A 152 -10.09 20.04 15.70
N ILE A 153 -10.65 20.02 16.91
CA ILE A 153 -10.92 18.78 17.63
C ILE A 153 -11.82 17.93 16.72
N ILE A 154 -11.32 16.76 16.31
CA ILE A 154 -12.06 15.81 15.48
C ILE A 154 -13.29 15.38 16.29
N LEU A 155 -14.45 15.89 15.90
CA LEU A 155 -15.73 15.61 16.55
C LEU A 155 -16.53 14.71 15.61
N ILE A 156 -16.31 13.41 15.78
CA ILE A 156 -17.03 12.36 15.06
C ILE A 156 -18.54 12.63 15.19
N GLY A 157 -19.16 13.04 14.09
CA GLY A 157 -20.58 13.41 14.07
C GLY A 157 -21.00 14.34 12.94
N SER A 158 -20.09 15.16 12.39
CA SER A 158 -20.41 16.00 11.23
C SER A 158 -20.53 15.17 9.95
N SER A 159 -21.46 15.54 9.05
CA SER A 159 -21.64 14.84 7.75
C SER A 159 -20.36 14.84 6.90
N ILE A 160 -19.54 15.89 7.00
CA ILE A 160 -18.25 16.02 6.30
C ILE A 160 -17.26 14.98 6.82
N GLU A 161 -17.16 14.83 8.14
CA GLU A 161 -16.24 13.87 8.76
C GLU A 161 -16.66 12.43 8.47
N VAL A 162 -17.96 12.12 8.58
CA VAL A 162 -18.49 10.79 8.21
C VAL A 162 -18.16 10.45 6.77
N PHE A 163 -18.30 11.42 5.85
CA PHE A 163 -17.91 11.23 4.45
C PHE A 163 -16.41 11.01 4.28
N MET A 164 -15.54 11.76 4.98
CA MET A 164 -14.09 11.58 4.90
C MET A 164 -13.64 10.22 5.46
N ILE A 165 -14.20 9.80 6.60
CA ILE A 165 -13.97 8.49 7.18
C ILE A 165 -14.42 7.39 6.22
N PHE A 166 -15.59 7.57 5.57
CA PHE A 166 -16.07 6.65 4.55
C PHE A 166 -15.07 6.54 3.38
N VAL A 167 -14.60 7.66 2.82
CA VAL A 167 -13.61 7.68 1.74
C VAL A 167 -12.30 6.99 2.17
N MET A 168 -11.85 7.21 3.40
CA MET A 168 -10.67 6.58 3.96
C MET A 168 -10.82 5.05 4.03
N TYR A 169 -11.97 4.55 4.51
CA TYR A 169 -12.23 3.11 4.57
C TYR A 169 -12.47 2.49 3.19
N PHE A 170 -13.04 3.25 2.26
CA PHE A 170 -13.26 2.80 0.88
C PHE A 170 -11.95 2.44 0.16
N ASN A 171 -10.80 3.00 0.59
CA ASN A 171 -9.47 2.57 0.12
C ASN A 171 -9.26 1.04 0.20
N SER A 172 -9.78 0.40 1.25
CA SER A 172 -9.65 -1.05 1.43
C SER A 172 -10.35 -1.83 0.31
N CYS A 173 -11.49 -1.33 -0.18
CA CYS A 173 -12.25 -1.92 -1.29
C CYS A 173 -11.55 -1.77 -2.64
N LEU A 174 -10.72 -0.73 -2.80
CA LEU A 174 -10.00 -0.47 -4.04
C LEU A 174 -8.83 -1.43 -4.25
N ASN A 175 -8.23 -1.98 -3.19
CA ASN A 175 -7.06 -2.87 -3.33
C ASN A 175 -7.35 -4.11 -4.22
N PRO A 176 -8.39 -4.93 -3.97
CA PRO A 176 -8.71 -6.06 -4.85
C PRO A 176 -9.01 -5.66 -6.29
N ILE A 177 -9.69 -4.53 -6.50
CA ILE A 177 -10.02 -3.99 -7.83
C ILE A 177 -8.74 -3.63 -8.59
N ILE A 178 -7.82 -2.92 -7.93
CA ILE A 178 -6.53 -2.56 -8.52
C ILE A 178 -5.73 -3.82 -8.85
N TYR A 179 -5.70 -4.82 -7.97
CA TYR A 179 -5.02 -6.09 -8.27
C TYR A 179 -5.66 -6.80 -9.47
N ALA A 180 -6.99 -6.89 -9.54
CA ALA A 180 -7.71 -7.52 -10.66
C ALA A 180 -7.52 -6.80 -12.00
N LEU A 181 -7.35 -5.48 -12.00
CA LEU A 181 -7.14 -4.72 -13.23
C LEU A 181 -5.70 -4.76 -13.72
N PHE A 182 -4.72 -4.69 -12.80
CA PHE A 182 -3.34 -4.40 -13.15
C PHE A 182 -2.37 -5.59 -12.97
N TYR A 183 -2.71 -6.63 -12.21
CA TYR A 183 -1.92 -7.86 -12.10
C TYR A 183 -2.49 -8.97 -12.99
N PRO A 184 -1.80 -9.38 -14.08
CA PRO A 184 -2.34 -10.36 -15.02
C PRO A 184 -2.70 -11.72 -14.41
N TRP A 185 -1.88 -12.21 -13.48
CA TRP A 185 -2.12 -13.47 -12.77
C TRP A 185 -3.34 -13.35 -11.83
N PHE A 186 -3.46 -12.23 -11.10
CA PHE A 186 -4.59 -11.96 -10.21
C PHE A 186 -5.88 -11.76 -11.00
N LYS A 187 -5.81 -11.09 -12.16
CA LYS A 187 -6.92 -10.96 -13.11
C LYS A 187 -7.42 -12.33 -13.56
N LYS A 188 -6.51 -13.26 -13.86
CA LYS A 188 -6.86 -14.64 -14.23
C LYS A 188 -7.52 -15.36 -13.05
N ALA A 189 -6.95 -15.27 -11.85
CA ALA A 189 -7.54 -15.83 -10.63
C ALA A 189 -8.95 -15.28 -10.37
N ALA A 190 -9.12 -13.96 -10.41
CA ALA A 190 -10.40 -13.31 -10.21
C ALA A 190 -11.44 -13.75 -11.25
N ARG A 191 -11.04 -13.90 -12.52
CA ARG A 191 -11.93 -14.44 -13.57
C ARG A 191 -12.35 -15.88 -13.24
N LEU A 192 -11.44 -16.74 -12.83
CA LEU A 192 -11.76 -18.13 -12.47
C LEU A 192 -12.74 -18.19 -11.29
N ILE A 193 -12.54 -17.35 -10.28
CA ILE A 193 -13.42 -17.23 -9.11
C ILE A 193 -14.81 -16.76 -9.53
N VAL A 194 -14.91 -15.65 -10.27
CA VAL A 194 -16.19 -15.05 -10.69
C VAL A 194 -16.96 -15.93 -11.67
N THR A 195 -16.27 -16.67 -12.54
CA THR A 195 -16.89 -17.63 -13.46
C THR A 195 -17.17 -19.00 -12.82
N LEU A 196 -16.94 -19.14 -11.51
CA LEU A 196 -17.11 -20.37 -10.73
C LEU A 196 -16.33 -21.57 -11.29
N GLN A 197 -15.29 -21.32 -12.09
CA GLN A 197 -14.45 -22.37 -12.66
C GLN A 197 -13.57 -23.05 -11.60
N ILE A 198 -13.41 -22.43 -10.44
CA ILE A 198 -12.78 -23.02 -9.24
C ILE A 198 -13.55 -24.24 -8.69
N LEU A 199 -14.82 -24.42 -9.06
CA LEU A 199 -15.63 -25.55 -8.60
C LEU A 199 -15.54 -26.77 -9.53
N LYS A 200 -14.83 -26.66 -10.66
CA LYS A 200 -14.61 -27.78 -11.58
C LYS A 200 -13.53 -28.72 -11.03
N ALA A 201 -13.66 -30.02 -11.30
CA ALA A 201 -12.73 -31.05 -10.81
C ALA A 201 -11.27 -30.79 -11.24
N ASP A 202 -11.04 -30.23 -12.43
CA ASP A 202 -9.70 -29.94 -12.96
C ASP A 202 -9.13 -28.58 -12.50
N SER A 203 -9.82 -27.87 -11.60
CA SER A 203 -9.44 -26.50 -11.20
C SER A 203 -8.10 -26.43 -10.47
N CYS A 204 -7.67 -27.51 -9.81
CA CYS A 204 -6.39 -27.61 -9.11
C CYS A 204 -5.18 -27.53 -10.06
N GLU A 205 -5.35 -27.85 -11.35
CA GLU A 205 -4.26 -27.81 -12.35
C GLU A 205 -4.19 -26.48 -13.12
N ALA A 206 -5.08 -25.52 -12.81
CA ALA A 206 -5.14 -24.25 -13.52
C ALA A 206 -3.85 -23.43 -13.33
N LYS A 207 -2.99 -23.38 -14.37
CA LYS A 207 -1.79 -22.54 -14.37
C LYS A 207 -2.15 -21.06 -14.26
N LEU A 208 -1.84 -20.46 -13.11
CA LEU A 208 -2.06 -19.04 -12.82
C LEU A 208 -0.87 -18.13 -13.21
N LEU A 209 0.31 -18.71 -13.43
CA LEU A 209 1.57 -18.05 -13.76
C LEU A 209 2.05 -18.37 -15.18
#